data_AF-A0A8H3R044-F1
#
_entry.id   AF-A0A8H3R044-F1
#
_cell.length_a   1.000
_cell.length_b   1.000
_cell.length_c   1.000
_cell.angle_alpha   90.00
_cell.angle_beta   90.00
_cell.angle_gamma   90.00
#
_symmetry.space_group_name_H-M   'P 1'
#
loop_
_entity.id
_entity.type
_entity.pdbx_description
1 polymer ?
#
loop_
_entity_poly.entity_id
_entity_poly.type
_entity_poly.pdbx_seq_one_letter_code
_entity_poly.pdbx_strand_id
1 'polypeptide(L)'
;MNERLKIREETPDFVDPWIRKEDMNFRGSATRNTKEVLPKAKNLKVSEAKLTAFGISPEGWDRLVKEEAEVANVRKNLTDIQMEYDYINRTCALGYHVTVARRSSK
;
A
#
# COMPACT_ATOMS: atom_id res chain seq x y z
N MET A 1 -36.72 -17.77 59.02
CA MET A 1 -35.60 -17.94 58.06
C MET A 1 -35.97 -17.13 56.84
N ASN A 2 -35.45 -15.90 56.68
CA ASN A 2 -34.16 -15.62 56.01
C ASN A 2 -34.21 -16.17 54.57
N GLU A 3 -34.06 -15.43 53.48
CA GLU A 3 -33.40 -14.15 53.24
C GLU A 3 -33.85 -13.59 51.88
N ARG A 4 -33.66 -12.27 51.74
CA ARG A 4 -33.71 -11.48 50.52
C ARG A 4 -32.75 -12.04 49.46
N LEU A 5 -33.02 -11.76 48.18
CA LEU A 5 -32.06 -11.23 47.19
C LEU A 5 -32.85 -11.01 45.88
N LYS A 6 -33.41 -9.81 45.73
CA LYS A 6 -32.86 -8.72 44.91
C LYS A 6 -32.96 -9.02 43.42
N ILE A 7 -34.00 -8.43 42.83
CA ILE A 7 -33.97 -7.62 41.60
C ILE A 7 -32.64 -7.79 40.86
N ARG A 8 -32.69 -8.51 39.73
CA ARG A 8 -31.61 -8.51 38.75
C ARG A 8 -31.31 -7.05 38.46
N GLU A 9 -30.13 -6.61 38.88
CA GLU A 9 -29.59 -5.31 38.52
C GLU A 9 -29.60 -5.25 36.99
N GLU A 10 -30.48 -4.40 36.45
CA GLU A 10 -30.36 -3.87 35.10
C GLU A 10 -28.97 -3.25 35.04
N THR A 11 -28.04 -3.97 34.43
CA THR A 11 -26.76 -3.39 34.05
C THR A 11 -27.09 -2.11 33.30
N PRO A 12 -26.58 -0.93 33.72
CA PRO A 12 -26.80 0.29 32.97
C PRO A 12 -26.40 -0.02 31.53
N ASP A 13 -27.36 0.10 30.61
CA ASP A 13 -27.12 -0.09 29.20
C ASP A 13 -25.82 0.63 28.87
N PHE A 14 -24.82 -0.15 28.48
CA PHE A 14 -23.55 0.41 28.05
C PHE A 14 -23.83 1.10 26.72
N VAL A 15 -24.23 2.38 26.81
CA VAL A 15 -24.42 3.28 25.68
C VAL A 15 -23.04 3.79 25.29
N ASP A 16 -22.19 2.86 24.86
CA ASP A 16 -20.99 3.27 24.13
C ASP A 16 -21.45 3.98 22.85
N PRO A 17 -20.72 5.00 22.38
CA PRO A 17 -21.05 5.65 21.12
C PRO A 17 -20.79 4.64 20.00
N TRP A 18 -21.79 3.84 19.66
CA TRP A 18 -21.78 3.02 18.46
C TRP A 18 -21.73 3.97 17.28
N ILE A 19 -20.58 4.06 16.63
CA ILE A 19 -20.46 4.81 15.38
C ILE A 19 -21.46 4.21 14.41
N ARG A 20 -22.52 4.95 14.09
CA ARG A 20 -23.59 4.48 13.23
C ARG A 20 -23.14 4.56 11.78
N LYS A 21 -23.79 3.80 10.90
CA LYS A 21 -23.49 3.83 9.45
C LYS A 21 -23.62 5.23 8.85
N GLU A 22 -24.52 6.04 9.40
CA GLU A 22 -24.72 7.45 9.05
C GLU A 22 -23.58 8.38 9.50
N ASP A 23 -22.87 8.02 10.58
CA ASP A 23 -21.68 8.73 11.08
C ASP A 23 -20.44 8.41 10.26
N MET A 24 -20.43 7.27 9.55
CA MET A 24 -19.35 6.85 8.65
C MET A 24 -19.34 7.62 7.30
N ASN A 25 -20.17 8.66 7.16
CA ASN A 25 -20.14 9.57 6.02
C ASN A 25 -18.89 10.46 6.09
N PHE A 26 -17.75 9.86 5.77
CA PHE A 26 -16.46 10.52 5.65
C PHE A 26 -16.53 11.58 4.54
N ARG A 27 -16.81 12.84 4.92
CA ARG A 27 -16.74 14.03 4.05
C ARG A 27 -15.31 14.55 3.86
N GLY A 28 -14.30 13.75 4.20
CA GLY A 28 -12.94 14.02 3.79
C GLY A 28 -12.79 13.60 2.34
N SER A 29 -12.55 14.55 1.43
CA SER A 29 -11.84 14.19 0.21
C SER A 29 -10.48 13.66 0.68
N ALA A 30 -10.29 12.34 0.62
CA ALA A 30 -8.97 11.76 0.78
C ALA A 30 -8.17 12.18 -0.46
N THR A 31 -7.74 13.44 -0.49
CA THR A 31 -6.61 13.86 -1.29
C THR A 31 -5.43 13.11 -0.71
N ARG A 32 -5.26 11.85 -1.14
CA ARG A 32 -3.99 11.15 -1.04
C ARG A 32 -3.00 12.08 -1.72
N ASN A 33 -2.27 12.85 -0.94
CA ASN A 33 -1.08 13.54 -1.38
C ASN A 33 -0.08 12.43 -1.76
N THR A 34 -0.22 11.89 -2.96
CA THR A 34 0.58 10.79 -3.54
C THR A 34 2.05 11.16 -3.74
N LYS A 35 2.46 12.35 -3.29
CA LYS A 35 3.82 12.87 -3.39
C LYS A 35 4.67 12.59 -2.15
N GLU A 36 4.08 12.17 -1.04
CA GLU A 36 4.85 11.75 0.12
C GLU A 36 5.31 10.30 -0.08
N VAL A 37 6.40 10.15 -0.82
CA VAL A 37 7.16 8.91 -0.86
C VAL A 37 7.68 8.69 0.56
N LEU A 38 7.08 7.73 1.27
CA LEU A 38 7.56 7.33 2.59
C LEU A 38 9.06 7.01 2.50
N PRO A 39 9.86 7.43 3.50
CA PRO A 39 11.28 7.14 3.50
C PRO A 39 11.48 5.62 3.50
N LYS A 40 12.44 5.14 2.70
CA LYS A 40 12.81 3.71 2.64
C LYS A 40 13.19 3.20 4.03
N ALA A 41 12.84 1.95 4.35
CA ALA A 41 13.06 1.36 5.66
C ALA A 41 14.55 1.44 6.08
N LYS A 42 15.48 1.24 5.13
CA LYS A 42 16.93 1.38 5.38
C LYS A 42 17.39 2.77 5.88
N ASN A 43 16.61 3.81 5.60
CA ASN A 43 16.92 5.19 5.99
C ASN A 43 16.24 5.59 7.31
N LEU A 44 15.31 4.77 7.81
CA LEU A 44 14.66 5.01 9.09
C LEU A 44 15.59 4.56 10.22
N LYS A 45 15.99 5.51 11.07
CA LYS A 45 16.62 5.20 12.37
C LYS A 45 15.53 4.79 13.35
N VAL A 46 15.15 3.51 13.32
CA VAL A 46 14.23 2.93 14.31
C VAL A 46 15.05 2.33 15.44
N SER A 47 14.79 2.76 16.69
CA SER A 47 15.41 2.15 17.86
C SER A 47 14.75 0.81 18.17
N GLU A 48 15.49 -0.10 18.80
CA GLU A 48 14.97 -1.40 19.24
C GLU A 48 13.72 -1.26 20.12
N ALA A 49 13.72 -0.31 21.07
CA ALA A 49 12.55 -0.01 21.89
C ALA A 49 11.29 0.34 21.08
N LYS A 50 11.44 1.01 19.93
CA LYS A 50 10.32 1.32 19.04
C LYS A 50 9.88 0.07 18.28
N LEU A 51 10.81 -0.73 17.77
CA LEU A 51 10.49 -2.00 17.10
C LEU A 51 9.72 -2.93 18.05
N THR A 52 10.20 -3.08 19.28
CA THR A 52 9.55 -3.88 20.32
C THR A 52 8.17 -3.35 20.69
N ALA A 53 7.98 -2.02 20.74
CA ALA A 53 6.67 -1.41 20.97
C ALA A 53 5.65 -1.76 19.86
N PHE A 54 6.12 -2.01 18.64
CA PHE A 54 5.30 -2.48 17.52
C PHE A 54 5.27 -4.02 17.39
N GLY A 55 5.89 -4.76 18.31
CA GLY A 55 5.98 -6.22 18.25
C GLY A 55 6.84 -6.74 17.10
N ILE A 56 7.73 -5.91 16.55
CA ILE A 56 8.65 -6.26 15.47
C ILE A 56 9.98 -6.65 16.11
N SER A 57 10.48 -7.85 15.83
CA SER A 57 11.83 -8.24 16.26
C SER A 57 12.89 -7.55 15.40
N PRO A 58 14.12 -7.33 15.91
CA PRO A 58 15.23 -6.80 15.11
C PRO A 58 15.47 -7.60 13.82
N GLU A 59 15.41 -8.93 13.89
CA GLU A 59 15.58 -9.82 12.72
C GLU A 59 14.42 -9.67 11.73
N GLY A 60 13.20 -9.48 12.23
CA GLY A 60 12.03 -9.19 11.41
C GLY A 60 12.17 -7.87 10.67
N TRP A 61 12.71 -6.84 11.32
CA TRP A 61 13.01 -5.55 10.70
C TRP A 61 14.07 -5.68 9.61
N ASP A 62 15.18 -6.38 9.88
CA ASP A 62 16.24 -6.61 8.90
C ASP A 62 15.74 -7.37 7.66
N ARG A 63 14.85 -8.35 7.85
CA ARG A 63 14.21 -9.06 6.74
C ARG A 63 13.34 -8.13 5.90
N LEU A 64 12.52 -7.29 6.52
CA LEU A 64 11.69 -6.30 5.82
C LEU A 64 12.52 -5.32 5.00
N VAL A 65 13.67 -4.86 5.54
CA VAL A 65 14.59 -3.97 4.83
C VAL A 65 15.18 -4.64 3.59
N LYS A 66 15.52 -5.93 3.67
CA LYS A 66 16.02 -6.72 2.52
C LYS A 66 14.94 -6.94 1.46
N GLU A 67 13.75 -7.35 1.88
CA GLU A 67 12.60 -7.56 0.98
C GLU A 67 12.24 -6.26 0.23
N GLU A 68 12.26 -5.10 0.90
CA GLU A 68 12.04 -3.80 0.25
C GLU A 68 13.07 -3.54 -0.87
N ALA A 69 14.35 -3.85 -0.62
CA ALA A 69 15.41 -3.68 -1.59
C ALA A 69 15.24 -4.60 -2.81
N GLU A 70 14.87 -5.86 -2.58
CA GLU A 70 14.58 -6.83 -3.64
C GLU A 70 13.38 -6.39 -4.50
N VAL A 71 12.29 -5.97 -3.88
CA VAL A 71 11.10 -5.44 -4.58
C VAL A 71 11.45 -4.20 -5.39
N ALA A 72 12.27 -3.30 -4.86
CA ALA A 72 12.73 -2.13 -5.60
C ALA A 72 13.54 -2.51 -6.84
N ASN A 73 14.38 -3.55 -6.74
CA ASN A 73 15.16 -4.06 -7.86
C ASN A 73 14.26 -4.69 -8.93
N VAL A 74 13.30 -5.53 -8.53
CA VAL A 74 12.33 -6.14 -9.45
C VAL A 74 11.51 -5.08 -10.18
N ARG A 75 11.03 -4.04 -9.49
CA ARG A 75 10.31 -2.92 -10.11
C ARG A 75 11.15 -2.20 -11.15
N LYS A 76 12.43 -1.96 -10.86
CA LYS A 76 13.35 -1.34 -11.82
C LYS A 76 13.49 -2.21 -13.06
N ASN A 77 13.78 -3.50 -12.89
CA ASN A 77 13.93 -4.44 -14.00
C ASN A 77 12.68 -4.51 -14.88
N LEU A 78 11.48 -4.53 -14.28
CA LEU A 78 10.22 -4.50 -15.02
C LEU A 78 10.05 -3.20 -15.82
N THR A 79 10.47 -2.07 -15.26
CA THR A 79 10.43 -0.78 -15.96
C THR A 79 11.37 -0.77 -17.16
N ASP A 80 12.58 -1.30 -16.99
CA ASP A 80 13.58 -1.41 -18.05
C ASP A 80 13.07 -2.31 -19.20
N ILE A 81 12.52 -3.48 -18.87
CA ILE A 81 11.89 -4.39 -19.84
C ILE A 81 10.74 -3.70 -20.59
N GLN A 82 9.89 -2.95 -19.87
CA GLN A 82 8.79 -2.23 -20.48
C GLN A 82 9.27 -1.17 -21.48
N MET A 83 10.32 -0.42 -21.13
CA MET A 83 10.92 0.56 -22.04
C MET A 83 11.48 -0.08 -23.31
N GLU A 84 12.15 -1.23 -23.19
CA GLU A 84 12.66 -1.97 -24.35
C GLU A 84 11.53 -2.47 -25.24
N TYR A 85 10.47 -3.03 -24.64
CA TYR A 85 9.29 -3.49 -25.37
C TYR A 85 8.62 -2.34 -26.13
N ASP A 86 8.45 -1.18 -25.48
CA ASP A 86 7.90 0.02 -26.10
C ASP A 86 8.78 0.53 -27.25
N TYR A 87 10.11 0.48 -27.09
CA TYR A 87 11.05 0.85 -28.13
C TYR A 87 10.94 -0.05 -29.36
N ILE A 88 10.90 -1.38 -29.16
CA ILE A 88 10.73 -2.35 -30.23
C ILE A 88 9.40 -2.12 -30.96
N ASN A 89 8.30 -1.97 -30.22
CA ASN A 89 6.98 -1.73 -30.81
C ASN A 89 6.95 -0.46 -31.67
N ARG A 90 7.53 0.65 -31.19
CA ARG A 90 7.66 1.89 -31.97
C ARG A 90 8.47 1.68 -33.23
N THR A 91 9.60 0.98 -33.13
CA THR A 91 10.48 0.71 -34.27
C THR A 91 9.79 -0.16 -35.33
N CYS A 92 9.08 -1.21 -34.91
CA CYS A 92 8.31 -2.07 -35.79
C CYS A 92 7.16 -1.31 -36.47
N ALA A 93 6.43 -0.46 -35.74
CA ALA A 93 5.37 0.37 -36.31
C ALA A 93 5.92 1.29 -37.41
N LEU A 94 7.04 1.99 -37.15
CA LEU A 94 7.69 2.84 -38.14
C LEU A 94 8.18 2.06 -39.38
N GLY A 95 8.76 0.87 -39.18
CA GLY A 95 9.17 -0.01 -40.27
C GLY A 95 8.00 -0.50 -41.14
N TYR A 96 6.83 -0.73 -40.53
CA TYR A 96 5.58 -1.04 -41.23
C TYR A 96 5.09 0.13 -42.08
N HIS A 97 5.13 1.36 -41.56
CA HIS A 97 4.69 2.54 -42.30
C HIS A 97 5.58 2.84 -43.52
N VAL A 98 6.90 2.66 -43.39
CA VAL A 98 7.85 2.86 -44.52
C VAL A 98 7.64 1.79 -45.61
N THR A 99 7.38 0.54 -45.23
CA THR A 99 7.17 -0.55 -46.21
C THR A 99 5.83 -0.46 -46.93
N VAL A 100 4.77 0.03 -46.28
CA VAL A 100 3.46 0.30 -46.92
C VAL A 100 3.52 1.51 -47.86
N ALA A 101 4.20 2.59 -47.48
CA ALA A 101 4.39 3.76 -48.35
C ALA A 101 5.15 3.39 -49.65
N ARG A 102 6.17 2.53 -49.53
CA ARG A 102 6.96 2.10 -50.69
C ARG A 102 6.22 1.16 -51.65
N ARG A 103 5.17 0.47 -51.17
CA ARG A 103 4.29 -0.39 -51.99
C ARG A 103 3.14 0.36 -52.65
N SER A 104 2.73 1.50 -52.09
CA SER A 104 1.64 2.33 -52.62
C SER A 104 2.11 3.40 -53.61
N SER A 105 3.42 3.61 -53.77
CA SER A 105 4.03 4.47 -54.80
C SER A 105 4.56 3.72 -56.03
N LYS A 106 4.06 2.51 -56.31
CA LYS A 106 4.32 1.77 -57.54
C LYS A 106 3.05 1.63 -58.37
#